data_AF-A0A2S8SRM3-F1
#
_entry.id   AF-A0A2S8SRM3-F1
#
_cell.length_a   1.000
_cell.length_b   1.000
_cell.length_c   1.000
_cell.angle_alpha   90.00
_cell.angle_beta   90.00
_cell.angle_gamma   90.00
#
_symmetry.space_group_name_H-M   'P 1'
#
loop_
_entity.id
_entity.type
_entity.pdbx_description
1 polymer ?
#
loop_
_entity_poly.entity_id
_entity_poly.type
_entity_poly.pdbx_seq_one_letter_code
_entity_poly.pdbx_strand_id
1 'polypeptide(L)'
;MKNASHSASHFGLSSRRRNGFTLLQLLIVVGLLALLSAILIGQFGRGRASVRRVECDVHLKEISLAMETFRQETGHMPASLMELKDKGYVSLDTLRCPADPDLSAHSNDATYSSYSNYYVIREPQDSNNLPVAVCPFHEKEGAHGAQAFKGGYSKQFATRPASLASGFSSSVVITRPGDGVLKPSPSQRFELRGGDHIQANGGTATIQFTDGSTASLESGADLTVMQSYVNQQRGGALYTLVRQVAGKINYYVEPGNNFDVATPTATAGALGTKFTIEMKPSANVAATQLDTVLTVQLHAVALSTLDRTIEVSDTDQTPVAAHDPANKNKPRKPRKDEKTDDKEEKSGKGGK
;
A
#
# COMPACT_ATOMS: atom_id res chain seq x y z
N MET A 1 -71.60 26.28 -73.83
CA MET A 1 -71.55 24.87 -73.42
C MET A 1 -70.19 24.30 -73.75
N LYS A 2 -69.57 23.60 -72.79
CA LYS A 2 -68.36 22.72 -72.86
C LYS A 2 -67.01 23.43 -72.97
N ASN A 3 -65.94 23.04 -72.28
CA ASN A 3 -65.69 22.36 -71.00
C ASN A 3 -64.15 22.44 -70.86
N ALA A 4 -63.66 22.73 -69.66
CA ALA A 4 -62.23 22.67 -69.35
C ALA A 4 -61.73 21.21 -69.37
N SER A 5 -60.48 21.00 -69.81
CA SER A 5 -59.76 19.75 -69.59
C SER A 5 -58.29 20.06 -69.30
N HIS A 6 -57.91 19.87 -68.05
CA HIS A 6 -56.52 19.86 -67.59
C HIS A 6 -55.91 18.48 -67.89
N SER A 7 -54.81 18.45 -68.65
CA SER A 7 -54.02 17.25 -68.88
C SER A 7 -52.85 17.20 -67.89
N ALA A 8 -52.98 16.36 -66.85
CA ALA A 8 -51.89 16.02 -65.95
C ALA A 8 -51.07 14.86 -66.54
N SER A 9 -49.82 15.12 -66.90
CA SER A 9 -48.86 14.10 -67.31
C SER A 9 -48.20 13.45 -66.08
N HIS A 10 -48.46 12.16 -65.91
CA HIS A 10 -47.95 11.30 -64.84
C HIS A 10 -46.42 11.18 -64.86
N PHE A 11 -45.76 11.48 -63.74
CA PHE A 11 -44.41 11.02 -63.45
C PHE A 11 -44.46 9.50 -63.18
N GLY A 12 -43.86 8.71 -64.06
CA GLY A 12 -43.67 7.28 -63.83
C GLY A 12 -42.70 7.04 -62.67
N LEU A 13 -43.23 6.59 -61.53
CA LEU A 13 -42.42 6.05 -60.44
C LEU A 13 -41.82 4.72 -60.89
N SER A 14 -40.52 4.69 -61.19
CA SER A 14 -39.81 3.43 -61.38
C SER A 14 -39.90 2.62 -60.08
N SER A 15 -40.60 1.50 -60.13
CA SER A 15 -40.66 0.50 -59.05
C SER A 15 -39.24 -0.04 -58.80
N ARG A 16 -38.53 0.55 -57.84
CA ARG A 16 -37.28 -0.01 -57.33
C ARG A 16 -37.64 -1.32 -56.66
N ARG A 17 -37.24 -2.46 -57.26
CA ARG A 17 -37.39 -3.78 -56.64
C ARG A 17 -36.78 -3.72 -55.25
N ARG A 18 -37.63 -3.80 -54.22
CA ARG A 18 -37.20 -3.89 -52.83
C ARG A 18 -36.60 -5.28 -52.66
N ASN A 19 -35.27 -5.37 -52.66
CA ASN A 19 -34.56 -6.60 -52.31
C ASN A 19 -34.88 -6.89 -50.84
N GLY A 20 -35.80 -7.82 -50.61
CA GLY A 20 -36.12 -8.31 -49.27
C GLY A 20 -34.92 -9.04 -48.68
N PHE A 21 -34.64 -8.80 -47.42
CA PHE A 21 -33.58 -9.47 -46.69
C PHE A 21 -33.92 -10.95 -46.58
N THR A 22 -33.02 -11.85 -46.97
CA THR A 22 -33.29 -13.28 -46.82
C THR A 22 -33.17 -13.66 -45.36
N LEU A 23 -33.99 -14.61 -44.89
CA LEU A 23 -33.90 -15.14 -43.53
C LEU A 23 -32.48 -15.65 -43.22
N LEU A 24 -31.83 -16.22 -44.24
CA LEU A 24 -30.43 -16.65 -44.17
C LEU A 24 -29.46 -15.49 -43.90
N GLN A 25 -29.60 -14.35 -44.57
CA GLN A 25 -28.75 -13.18 -44.34
C GLN A 25 -28.86 -12.68 -42.90
N LEU A 26 -30.08 -12.66 -42.34
CA LEU A 26 -30.28 -12.26 -40.94
C LEU A 26 -29.65 -13.27 -39.97
N LEU A 27 -29.82 -14.56 -40.25
CA LEU A 27 -29.26 -15.62 -39.43
C LEU A 27 -27.73 -15.54 -39.37
N ILE A 28 -27.07 -15.31 -40.50
CA ILE A 28 -25.60 -15.19 -40.56
C ILE A 28 -25.14 -13.93 -39.80
N VAL A 29 -25.84 -12.81 -39.93
CA VAL A 29 -25.47 -11.57 -39.23
C VAL A 29 -25.57 -11.73 -37.72
N VAL A 30 -26.68 -12.27 -37.23
CA VAL A 30 -26.83 -12.50 -35.79
C VAL A 30 -25.82 -13.54 -35.29
N GLY A 31 -25.54 -14.59 -36.07
CA GLY A 31 -24.52 -15.59 -35.76
C GLY A 31 -23.11 -14.98 -35.66
N LEU A 32 -22.74 -14.11 -36.60
CA LEU A 32 -21.46 -13.41 -36.57
C LEU A 32 -21.39 -12.42 -35.40
N LEU A 33 -22.45 -11.66 -35.11
CA LEU A 33 -22.50 -10.76 -33.96
C LEU A 33 -22.37 -11.51 -32.63
N ALA A 34 -23.01 -12.67 -32.50
CA ALA A 34 -22.90 -13.52 -31.32
C ALA A 34 -21.47 -14.07 -31.14
N LEU A 35 -20.84 -14.51 -32.24
CA LEU A 35 -19.45 -14.97 -32.23
C LEU A 35 -18.47 -13.85 -31.84
N LEU A 36 -18.58 -12.68 -32.46
CA LEU A 36 -17.73 -11.53 -32.14
C LEU A 36 -17.91 -11.10 -30.69
N SER A 37 -19.15 -11.04 -30.21
CA SER A 37 -19.46 -10.68 -28.81
C SER A 37 -18.91 -11.72 -27.82
N ALA A 38 -18.99 -13.01 -28.14
CA ALA A 38 -18.43 -14.08 -27.30
C ALA A 38 -16.91 -13.95 -27.13
N ILE A 39 -16.19 -13.58 -28.20
CA ILE A 39 -14.74 -13.32 -28.15
C ILE A 39 -14.43 -12.09 -27.29
N LEU A 40 -15.22 -11.02 -27.42
CA LEU A 40 -15.03 -9.80 -26.65
C LEU A 40 -15.23 -10.04 -25.15
N ILE A 41 -16.30 -10.74 -24.74
CA ILE A 41 -16.62 -11.01 -23.32
C ILE A 41 -15.44 -11.67 -22.58
N GLY A 42 -14.77 -12.65 -23.22
CA GLY A 42 -13.67 -13.38 -22.62
C GLY A 42 -12.39 -12.56 -22.36
N GLN A 43 -12.20 -11.46 -23.09
CA GLN A 43 -10.99 -10.62 -22.98
C GLN A 43 -11.10 -9.52 -21.92
N PHE A 44 -12.30 -9.21 -21.40
CA PHE A 44 -12.49 -8.11 -20.45
C PHE A 44 -12.01 -8.40 -19.01
N GLY A 45 -11.66 -9.65 -18.68
CA GLY A 45 -11.21 -10.02 -17.33
C GLY A 45 -9.92 -9.30 -16.91
N ARG A 46 -8.90 -9.28 -17.78
CA ARG A 46 -7.60 -8.63 -17.52
C ARG A 46 -7.71 -7.09 -17.49
N GLY A 47 -8.66 -6.53 -18.23
CA GLY A 47 -8.91 -5.09 -18.25
C GLY A 47 -9.36 -4.55 -16.89
N ARG A 48 -10.21 -5.28 -16.16
CA ARG A 48 -10.73 -4.83 -14.86
C ARG A 48 -9.66 -4.73 -13.77
N ALA A 49 -8.77 -5.72 -13.69
CA ALA A 49 -7.63 -5.69 -12.76
C ALA A 49 -6.71 -4.48 -13.03
N SER A 50 -6.39 -4.24 -14.31
CA SER A 50 -5.59 -3.07 -14.70
C SER A 50 -6.27 -1.74 -14.34
N VAL A 51 -7.60 -1.63 -14.52
CA VAL A 51 -8.35 -0.40 -14.17
C VAL A 51 -8.31 -0.15 -12.66
N ARG A 52 -8.62 -1.18 -11.85
CA ARG A 52 -8.56 -1.07 -10.38
C ARG A 52 -7.18 -0.63 -9.89
N ARG A 53 -6.12 -1.11 -10.54
CA ARG A 53 -4.75 -0.72 -10.22
C ARG A 53 -4.46 0.74 -10.56
N VAL A 54 -4.89 1.21 -11.73
CA VAL A 54 -4.75 2.63 -12.12
C VAL A 54 -5.52 3.53 -11.17
N GLU A 55 -6.74 3.14 -10.80
CA GLU A 55 -7.57 3.87 -9.84
C GLU A 55 -6.95 3.90 -8.44
N CYS A 56 -6.43 2.77 -7.96
CA CYS A 56 -5.64 2.71 -6.72
C CYS A 56 -4.40 3.63 -6.77
N ASP A 57 -3.68 3.67 -7.88
CA ASP A 57 -2.53 4.58 -8.05
C ASP A 57 -2.95 6.05 -8.01
N VAL A 58 -4.15 6.40 -8.49
CA VAL A 58 -4.73 7.75 -8.39
C VAL A 58 -5.11 8.07 -6.95
N HIS A 59 -5.85 7.17 -6.28
CA HIS A 59 -6.22 7.33 -4.86
C HIS A 59 -4.97 7.55 -3.98
N LEU A 60 -3.92 6.76 -4.17
CA LEU A 60 -2.65 6.92 -3.45
C LEU A 60 -1.97 8.28 -3.72
N LYS A 61 -2.04 8.81 -4.94
CA LYS A 61 -1.52 10.14 -5.26
C LYS A 61 -2.34 11.24 -4.61
N GLU A 62 -3.66 11.13 -4.65
CA GLU A 62 -4.58 12.07 -3.99
C GLU A 62 -4.34 12.11 -2.48
N ILE A 63 -4.19 10.93 -1.84
CA ILE A 63 -3.82 10.83 -0.42
C ILE A 63 -2.50 11.56 -0.15
N SER A 64 -1.46 11.28 -0.92
CA SER A 64 -0.15 11.91 -0.73
C SER A 64 -0.21 13.45 -0.88
N LEU A 65 -0.95 13.94 -1.88
CA LEU A 65 -1.13 15.38 -2.10
C LEU A 65 -1.92 16.03 -0.95
N ALA A 66 -2.97 15.36 -0.46
CA ALA A 66 -3.76 15.80 0.68
C ALA A 66 -2.92 15.85 1.96
N MET A 67 -2.08 14.83 2.19
CA MET A 67 -1.14 14.82 3.31
C MET A 67 -0.17 15.99 3.26
N GLU A 68 0.35 16.32 2.07
CA GLU A 68 1.27 17.44 1.89
C GLU A 68 0.56 18.78 2.12
N THR A 69 -0.68 18.92 1.67
CA THR A 69 -1.51 20.11 1.94
C THR A 69 -1.77 20.26 3.44
N PHE A 70 -2.21 19.19 4.10
CA PHE A 70 -2.40 19.15 5.55
C PHE A 70 -1.12 19.54 6.29
N ARG A 71 0.04 19.02 5.87
CA ARG A 71 1.34 19.32 6.46
C ARG A 71 1.73 20.78 6.31
N GLN A 72 1.46 21.39 5.16
CA GLN A 72 1.72 22.81 4.93
C GLN A 72 0.88 23.70 5.85
N GLU A 73 -0.35 23.30 6.14
CA GLU A 73 -1.27 24.08 7.00
C GLU A 73 -1.03 23.86 8.51
N THR A 74 -0.70 22.64 8.92
CA THR A 74 -0.58 22.26 10.35
C THR A 74 0.84 22.17 10.86
N GLY A 75 1.83 22.07 9.96
CA GLY A 75 3.25 21.91 10.29
C GLY A 75 3.68 20.47 10.59
N HIS A 76 2.77 19.50 10.63
CA HIS A 76 3.07 18.08 10.92
C HIS A 76 2.33 17.14 9.97
N MET A 77 2.74 15.86 9.92
CA MET A 77 2.00 14.85 9.14
C MET A 77 0.71 14.43 9.87
N PRO A 78 -0.34 13.95 9.17
CA PRO A 78 -1.56 13.49 9.83
C PRO A 78 -1.29 12.26 10.71
N ALA A 79 -1.99 12.15 11.83
CA ALA A 79 -1.89 11.00 12.74
C ALA A 79 -2.45 9.73 12.12
N SER A 80 -3.43 9.87 11.23
CA SER A 80 -4.02 8.77 10.47
C SER A 80 -4.60 9.29 9.16
N LEU A 81 -4.83 8.39 8.19
CA LEU A 81 -5.52 8.78 6.96
C LEU A 81 -6.98 9.20 7.22
N MET A 82 -7.61 8.69 8.28
CA MET A 82 -8.97 9.11 8.66
C MET A 82 -9.02 10.58 9.09
N GLU A 83 -7.95 11.11 9.67
CA GLU A 83 -7.88 12.53 10.00
C GLU A 83 -8.02 13.43 8.76
N LEU A 84 -7.44 13.03 7.63
CA LEU A 84 -7.56 13.76 6.37
C LEU A 84 -9.01 13.79 5.88
N LYS A 85 -9.71 12.66 5.98
CA LYS A 85 -11.14 12.58 5.65
C LYS A 85 -11.96 13.46 6.58
N ASP A 86 -11.74 13.35 7.89
CA ASP A 86 -12.56 14.03 8.89
C ASP A 86 -12.38 15.55 8.84
N LYS A 87 -11.22 16.04 8.40
CA LYS A 87 -10.97 17.45 8.10
C LYS A 87 -11.29 17.86 6.66
N GLY A 88 -11.76 16.95 5.82
CA GLY A 88 -12.26 17.26 4.47
C GLY A 88 -11.19 17.40 3.37
N TYR A 89 -9.95 16.93 3.60
CA TYR A 89 -8.91 16.95 2.56
C TYR A 89 -9.09 15.86 1.50
N VAL A 90 -9.74 14.74 1.87
CA VAL A 90 -10.03 13.62 0.97
C VAL A 90 -11.42 13.06 1.20
N SER A 91 -11.97 12.40 0.18
CA SER A 91 -13.20 11.63 0.32
C SER A 91 -12.92 10.26 0.96
N LEU A 92 -13.96 9.60 1.48
CA LEU A 92 -13.86 8.22 1.96
C LEU A 92 -13.54 7.24 0.83
N ASP A 93 -14.05 7.49 -0.38
CA ASP A 93 -13.81 6.63 -1.54
C ASP A 93 -12.33 6.64 -1.95
N THR A 94 -11.67 7.80 -1.84
CA THR A 94 -10.21 7.93 -2.02
C THR A 94 -9.44 7.05 -1.02
N LEU A 95 -9.98 6.79 0.18
CA LEU A 95 -9.35 5.94 1.19
C LEU A 95 -9.62 4.43 1.00
N ARG A 96 -10.35 4.05 -0.04
CA ARG A 96 -10.74 2.67 -0.33
C ARG A 96 -10.08 2.19 -1.60
N CYS A 97 -9.47 1.01 -1.53
CA CYS A 97 -8.82 0.40 -2.68
C CYS A 97 -9.85 -0.36 -3.51
N PRO A 98 -9.98 -0.11 -4.83
CA PRO A 98 -10.93 -0.83 -5.68
C PRO A 98 -10.67 -2.34 -5.80
N ALA A 99 -9.47 -2.79 -5.43
CA ALA A 99 -9.08 -4.21 -5.39
C ALA A 99 -9.13 -4.82 -3.99
N ASP A 100 -9.53 -4.06 -2.97
CA ASP A 100 -9.71 -4.60 -1.63
C ASP A 100 -10.84 -5.64 -1.62
N PRO A 101 -10.54 -6.91 -1.26
CA PRO A 101 -11.52 -7.98 -1.30
C PRO A 101 -12.63 -7.81 -0.25
N ASP A 102 -12.36 -7.10 0.85
CA ASP A 102 -13.31 -6.92 1.95
C ASP A 102 -14.19 -5.68 1.76
N LEU A 103 -13.90 -4.85 0.74
CA LEU A 103 -14.58 -3.57 0.51
C LEU A 103 -16.10 -3.69 0.47
N SER A 104 -16.63 -4.74 -0.16
CA SER A 104 -18.08 -4.95 -0.27
C SER A 104 -18.76 -5.13 1.10
N ALA A 105 -18.11 -5.84 2.03
CA ALA A 105 -18.61 -6.05 3.39
C ALA A 105 -18.61 -4.74 4.20
N HIS A 106 -17.72 -3.82 3.84
CA HIS A 106 -17.57 -2.51 4.48
C HIS A 106 -18.18 -1.35 3.67
N SER A 107 -19.01 -1.63 2.67
CA SER A 107 -19.58 -0.61 1.78
C SER A 107 -20.29 0.52 2.55
N ASN A 108 -21.04 0.19 3.61
CA ASN A 108 -21.76 1.13 4.47
C ASN A 108 -20.96 1.61 5.70
N ASP A 109 -19.73 1.15 5.88
CA ASP A 109 -18.90 1.50 7.03
C ASP A 109 -18.13 2.80 6.76
N ALA A 110 -18.66 3.92 7.28
CA ALA A 110 -18.08 5.25 7.11
C ALA A 110 -16.67 5.42 7.74
N THR A 111 -16.19 4.40 8.46
CA THR A 111 -14.88 4.38 9.13
C THR A 111 -13.87 3.44 8.46
N TYR A 112 -14.33 2.62 7.51
CA TYR A 112 -13.47 1.65 6.84
C TYR A 112 -12.64 2.29 5.74
N SER A 113 -11.33 2.14 5.87
CA SER A 113 -10.31 2.56 4.91
C SER A 113 -9.39 1.39 4.62
N SER A 114 -9.20 1.12 3.33
CA SER A 114 -8.31 0.08 2.83
C SER A 114 -6.85 0.41 3.12
N TYR A 115 -6.49 1.70 3.25
CA TYR A 115 -5.10 2.13 3.38
C TYR A 115 -4.69 2.50 4.81
N SER A 116 -5.63 2.71 5.74
CA SER A 116 -5.32 3.23 7.08
C SER A 116 -4.40 2.32 7.89
N ASN A 117 -4.57 1.00 7.79
CA ASN A 117 -3.68 0.03 8.42
C ASN A 117 -2.32 -0.09 7.74
N TYR A 118 -2.13 0.59 6.61
CA TYR A 118 -0.90 0.59 5.82
C TYR A 118 -0.31 1.99 5.66
N TYR A 119 -0.70 2.91 6.55
CA TYR A 119 -0.14 4.24 6.70
C TYR A 119 1.13 4.19 7.54
N VAL A 120 2.12 5.01 7.16
CA VAL A 120 3.40 5.14 7.86
C VAL A 120 3.62 6.59 8.27
N ILE A 121 3.87 6.80 9.56
CA ILE A 121 4.18 8.12 10.10
C ILE A 121 5.58 8.52 9.64
N ARG A 122 5.70 9.74 9.13
CA ARG A 122 6.97 10.36 8.71
C ARG A 122 7.11 11.73 9.34
N GLU A 123 8.33 12.18 9.55
CA GLU A 123 8.58 13.57 9.88
C GLU A 123 8.45 14.44 8.59
N PRO A 124 7.97 15.70 8.71
CA PRO A 124 8.00 16.66 7.61
C PRO A 124 9.36 16.77 6.89
N GLN A 125 10.47 16.56 7.59
CA GLN A 125 11.84 16.67 7.05
C GLN A 125 12.45 15.35 6.55
N ASP A 126 11.75 14.23 6.65
CA ASP A 126 12.23 12.93 6.14
C ASP A 126 12.49 12.95 4.62
N SER A 127 13.16 11.94 4.06
CA SER A 127 13.35 11.90 2.60
C SER A 127 12.02 11.72 1.86
N ASN A 128 11.87 12.36 0.69
CA ASN A 128 10.74 12.14 -0.21
C ASN A 128 10.69 10.72 -0.79
N ASN A 129 11.80 9.98 -0.71
CA ASN A 129 11.89 8.60 -1.18
C ASN A 129 11.38 7.57 -0.16
N LEU A 130 10.84 8.01 0.98
CA LEU A 130 10.20 7.10 1.94
C LEU A 130 8.70 6.96 1.65
N PRO A 131 8.16 5.74 1.65
CA PRO A 131 6.73 5.53 1.46
C PRO A 131 5.96 6.08 2.66
N VAL A 132 4.80 6.66 2.38
CA VAL A 132 3.85 7.17 3.39
C VAL A 132 2.59 6.32 3.49
N ALA A 133 2.21 5.62 2.42
CA ALA A 133 1.11 4.65 2.42
C ALA A 133 1.43 3.53 1.44
N VAL A 134 1.06 2.30 1.78
CA VAL A 134 1.29 1.12 0.93
C VAL A 134 -0.03 0.39 0.69
N CYS A 135 -0.24 -0.08 -0.53
CA CYS A 135 -1.38 -0.91 -0.90
C CYS A 135 -0.92 -2.34 -1.19
N PRO A 136 -1.35 -3.34 -0.40
CA PRO A 136 -0.99 -4.75 -0.63
C PRO A 136 -1.97 -5.49 -1.58
N PHE A 137 -3.15 -4.94 -1.86
CA PHE A 137 -4.25 -5.69 -2.49
C PHE A 137 -4.04 -6.10 -3.95
N HIS A 138 -3.02 -5.56 -4.62
CA HIS A 138 -2.69 -5.91 -6.01
C HIS A 138 -1.67 -7.04 -6.15
N GLU A 139 -1.19 -7.60 -5.03
CA GLU A 139 -0.21 -8.69 -5.07
C GLU A 139 -0.75 -9.92 -5.82
N LYS A 140 -2.05 -10.24 -5.68
CA LYS A 140 -2.72 -11.35 -6.39
C LYS A 140 -2.75 -11.17 -7.92
N GLU A 141 -2.59 -9.93 -8.43
CA GLU A 141 -2.72 -9.59 -9.85
C GLU A 141 -1.37 -9.57 -10.61
N GLY A 142 -0.25 -9.77 -9.92
CA GLY A 142 1.07 -9.80 -10.57
C GLY A 142 2.29 -9.71 -9.65
N ALA A 143 2.17 -10.03 -8.35
CA ALA A 143 3.25 -9.83 -7.36
C ALA A 143 3.75 -8.37 -7.33
N HIS A 144 2.81 -7.44 -7.44
CA HIS A 144 3.10 -6.02 -7.38
C HIS A 144 2.24 -5.33 -6.33
N GLY A 145 2.86 -4.43 -5.58
CA GLY A 145 2.15 -3.47 -4.74
C GLY A 145 2.23 -2.06 -5.36
N ALA A 146 1.47 -1.15 -4.75
CA ALA A 146 1.54 0.27 -5.04
C ALA A 146 1.83 1.01 -3.73
N GLN A 147 2.60 2.10 -3.80
CA GLN A 147 2.88 2.92 -2.64
C GLN A 147 2.87 4.39 -3.00
N ALA A 148 2.40 5.19 -2.07
CA ALA A 148 2.47 6.64 -2.10
C ALA A 148 3.75 7.12 -1.41
N PHE A 149 4.35 8.18 -1.92
CA PHE A 149 5.55 8.81 -1.36
C PHE A 149 5.26 10.24 -0.96
N LYS A 150 6.09 10.79 -0.07
CA LYS A 150 6.08 12.21 0.22
C LYS A 150 6.49 12.99 -1.03
N GLY A 151 5.66 13.94 -1.48
CA GLY A 151 5.85 14.67 -2.74
C GLY A 151 4.78 14.41 -3.83
N GLY A 152 3.66 13.77 -3.49
CA GLY A 152 2.48 13.72 -4.37
C GLY A 152 2.57 12.68 -5.50
N TYR A 153 3.43 11.67 -5.40
CA TYR A 153 3.55 10.62 -6.41
C TYR A 153 3.40 9.21 -5.82
N SER A 154 3.04 8.26 -6.68
CA SER A 154 2.99 6.84 -6.37
C SER A 154 3.93 6.05 -7.27
N LYS A 155 4.42 4.90 -6.79
CA LYS A 155 5.19 3.95 -7.59
C LYS A 155 4.70 2.53 -7.36
N GLN A 156 4.77 1.75 -8.42
CA GLN A 156 4.61 0.31 -8.36
C GLN A 156 5.95 -0.36 -8.06
N PHE A 157 5.92 -1.48 -7.36
CA PHE A 157 7.11 -2.25 -7.03
C PHE A 157 6.83 -3.75 -7.10
N ALA A 158 7.89 -4.56 -7.16
CA ALA A 158 7.78 -6.02 -7.04
C ALA A 158 7.75 -6.42 -5.57
N THR A 159 6.77 -7.23 -5.19
CA THR A 159 6.61 -7.77 -3.84
C THR A 159 7.55 -8.95 -3.63
N ARG A 160 7.95 -9.16 -2.38
CA ARG A 160 8.59 -10.38 -1.90
C ARG A 160 7.81 -10.87 -0.69
N PRO A 161 7.40 -12.15 -0.65
CA PRO A 161 6.68 -12.67 0.48
C PRO A 161 7.59 -12.76 1.71
N ALA A 162 6.98 -12.66 2.88
CA ALA A 162 7.60 -13.07 4.13
C ALA A 162 7.23 -14.52 4.42
N SER A 163 7.81 -15.12 5.45
CA SER A 163 7.43 -16.46 5.90
C SER A 163 7.31 -16.51 7.41
N LEU A 164 6.27 -17.18 7.88
CA LEU A 164 6.19 -17.60 9.27
C LEU A 164 7.05 -18.85 9.44
N ALA A 165 8.03 -18.79 10.34
CA ALA A 165 8.88 -19.91 10.67
C ALA A 165 8.08 -21.04 11.34
N SER A 166 8.46 -22.30 11.09
CA SER A 166 7.89 -23.45 11.81
C SER A 166 8.16 -23.36 13.32
N GLY A 167 7.33 -24.01 14.12
CA GLY A 167 7.44 -24.04 15.58
C GLY A 167 6.71 -22.89 16.29
N PHE A 168 5.88 -22.13 15.57
CA PHE A 168 5.03 -21.12 16.19
C PHE A 168 3.95 -21.76 17.09
N SER A 169 3.49 -21.03 18.09
CA SER A 169 2.47 -21.54 19.01
C SER A 169 1.12 -21.72 18.32
N SER A 170 0.35 -22.75 18.69
CA SER A 170 -1.00 -23.01 18.13
C SER A 170 -2.02 -21.90 18.44
N SER A 171 -1.71 -21.02 19.38
CA SER A 171 -2.50 -19.84 19.72
C SER A 171 -2.25 -18.63 18.80
N VAL A 172 -1.31 -18.73 17.86
CA VAL A 172 -1.09 -17.70 16.84
C VAL A 172 -2.23 -17.74 15.83
N VAL A 173 -2.90 -16.60 15.66
CA VAL A 173 -3.97 -16.41 14.68
C VAL A 173 -3.43 -15.59 13.53
N ILE A 174 -3.68 -16.03 12.30
CA ILE A 174 -3.34 -15.27 11.09
C ILE A 174 -4.63 -14.95 10.36
N THR A 175 -4.84 -13.68 10.01
CA THR A 175 -5.97 -13.23 9.21
C THR A 175 -5.44 -12.61 7.93
N ARG A 176 -6.02 -12.98 6.80
CA ARG A 176 -5.69 -12.42 5.48
C ARG A 176 -6.90 -11.72 4.89
N PRO A 177 -6.76 -10.47 4.42
CA PRO A 177 -7.86 -9.76 3.77
C PRO A 177 -8.49 -10.58 2.64
N GLY A 178 -9.81 -10.69 2.64
CA GLY A 178 -10.59 -11.48 1.69
C GLY A 178 -10.64 -13.00 1.95
N ASP A 179 -9.61 -13.55 2.60
CA ASP A 179 -9.50 -14.99 2.86
C ASP A 179 -9.89 -15.34 4.33
N GLY A 180 -9.98 -14.34 5.21
CA GLY A 180 -10.36 -14.49 6.61
C GLY A 180 -9.26 -15.14 7.46
N VAL A 181 -9.67 -15.86 8.52
CA VAL A 181 -8.73 -16.53 9.44
C VAL A 181 -8.13 -17.76 8.77
N LEU A 182 -6.80 -17.78 8.67
CA LEU A 182 -6.01 -18.86 8.11
C LEU A 182 -5.65 -19.89 9.19
N LYS A 183 -5.44 -21.14 8.77
CA LYS A 183 -5.11 -22.28 9.66
C LYS A 183 -3.81 -22.98 9.24
N PRO A 184 -2.64 -22.31 9.34
CA PRO A 184 -1.37 -22.94 9.01
C PRO A 184 -0.99 -24.02 10.04
N SER A 185 -0.22 -25.02 9.60
CA SER A 185 0.34 -26.02 10.50
C SER A 185 1.57 -25.48 11.23
N PRO A 186 1.65 -25.55 12.57
CA PRO A 186 2.86 -25.21 13.33
C PRO A 186 4.12 -25.97 12.91
N SER A 187 3.98 -27.16 12.33
CA SER A 187 5.13 -27.98 11.92
C SER A 187 5.78 -27.55 10.61
N GLN A 188 5.18 -26.60 9.88
CA GLN A 188 5.63 -26.19 8.55
C GLN A 188 5.81 -24.68 8.49
N ARG A 189 6.70 -24.25 7.60
CA ARG A 189 6.77 -22.84 7.22
C ARG A 189 5.49 -22.44 6.48
N PHE A 190 5.04 -21.21 6.70
CA PHE A 190 3.87 -20.66 6.02
C PHE A 190 4.22 -19.36 5.29
N GLU A 191 3.78 -19.22 4.04
CA GLU A 191 4.02 -18.01 3.25
C GLU A 191 3.09 -16.87 3.69
N LEU A 192 3.68 -15.75 4.07
CA LEU A 192 2.99 -14.52 4.43
C LEU A 192 3.06 -13.51 3.28
N ARG A 193 1.95 -12.79 3.08
CA ARG A 193 1.76 -11.80 2.02
C ARG A 193 1.49 -10.42 2.58
N GLY A 194 1.55 -9.41 1.72
CA GLY A 194 1.13 -8.07 2.10
C GLY A 194 -0.33 -8.09 2.60
N GLY A 195 -0.57 -7.47 3.74
CA GLY A 195 -1.87 -7.44 4.40
C GLY A 195 -2.12 -8.58 5.40
N ASP A 196 -1.27 -9.60 5.47
CA ASP A 196 -1.43 -10.65 6.48
C ASP A 196 -1.24 -10.06 7.89
N HIS A 197 -2.21 -10.33 8.74
CA HIS A 197 -2.29 -9.88 10.11
C HIS A 197 -2.03 -11.07 11.05
N ILE A 198 -1.06 -10.94 11.95
CA ILE A 198 -0.57 -12.01 12.83
C ILE A 198 -0.73 -11.57 14.28
N GLN A 199 -1.49 -12.35 15.04
CA GLN A 199 -1.75 -12.12 16.46
C GLN A 199 -1.22 -13.29 17.29
N ALA A 200 -0.28 -13.02 18.19
CA ALA A 200 0.35 -14.02 19.05
C ALA A 200 -0.36 -14.13 20.42
N ASN A 201 -1.64 -14.51 20.41
CA ASN A 201 -2.53 -14.49 21.59
C ASN A 201 -2.18 -15.58 22.63
N GLY A 202 -1.17 -15.36 23.48
CA GLY A 202 -0.70 -16.37 24.44
C GLY A 202 0.37 -17.31 23.86
N GLY A 203 1.08 -16.87 22.81
CA GLY A 203 2.03 -17.69 22.08
C GLY A 203 3.21 -16.88 21.55
N THR A 204 4.12 -17.53 20.84
CA THR A 204 5.23 -16.88 20.15
C THR A 204 5.28 -17.30 18.69
N ALA A 205 5.80 -16.41 17.85
CA ALA A 205 5.96 -16.64 16.43
C ALA A 205 7.22 -15.91 15.95
N THR A 206 7.89 -16.44 14.93
CA THR A 206 8.98 -15.72 14.27
C THR A 206 8.67 -15.60 12.78
N ILE A 207 8.72 -14.38 12.29
CA ILE A 207 8.58 -14.06 10.88
C ILE A 207 9.97 -13.86 10.31
N GLN A 208 10.25 -14.50 9.18
CA GLN A 208 11.47 -14.37 8.42
C GLN A 208 11.15 -13.68 7.09
N PHE A 209 11.83 -12.57 6.83
CA PHE A 209 11.67 -11.79 5.61
C PHE A 209 12.66 -12.25 4.54
N THR A 210 12.38 -11.90 3.28
CA THR A 210 13.22 -12.32 2.14
C THR A 210 14.65 -11.73 2.22
N ASP A 211 14.82 -10.62 2.91
CA ASP A 211 16.11 -9.94 3.11
C ASP A 211 16.97 -10.59 4.22
N GLY A 212 16.48 -11.64 4.87
CA GLY A 212 17.12 -12.32 5.99
C GLY A 212 16.77 -11.73 7.36
N SER A 213 16.15 -10.56 7.40
CA SER A 213 15.66 -9.93 8.63
C SER A 213 14.59 -10.81 9.30
N THR A 214 14.43 -10.66 10.61
CA THR A 214 13.44 -11.40 11.39
C THR A 214 12.67 -10.51 12.36
N ALA A 215 11.43 -10.90 12.64
CA ALA A 215 10.60 -10.33 13.69
C ALA A 215 10.11 -11.47 14.59
N SER A 216 10.55 -11.49 15.85
CA SER A 216 10.16 -12.47 16.86
C SER A 216 9.10 -11.87 17.78
N LEU A 217 7.87 -12.34 17.60
CA LEU A 217 6.68 -11.92 18.32
C LEU A 217 6.60 -12.64 19.67
N GLU A 218 6.48 -11.86 20.75
CA GLU A 218 6.15 -12.38 22.08
C GLU A 218 4.63 -12.50 22.25
N SER A 219 4.20 -13.11 23.36
CA SER A 219 2.78 -13.24 23.68
C SER A 219 2.10 -11.88 23.79
N GLY A 220 0.97 -11.72 23.10
CA GLY A 220 0.21 -10.48 23.00
C GLY A 220 0.70 -9.53 21.91
N ALA A 221 1.72 -9.92 21.13
CA ALA A 221 2.15 -9.15 19.97
C ALA A 221 1.15 -9.24 18.82
N ASP A 222 0.99 -8.11 18.13
CA ASP A 222 0.14 -7.95 16.97
C ASP A 222 0.93 -7.22 15.87
N LEU A 223 1.13 -7.91 14.75
CA LEU A 223 1.87 -7.43 13.60
C LEU A 223 1.09 -7.62 12.31
N THR A 224 1.05 -6.60 11.47
CA THR A 224 0.64 -6.70 10.06
C THR A 224 1.85 -6.64 9.16
N VAL A 225 2.00 -7.60 8.25
CA VAL A 225 2.97 -7.51 7.17
C VAL A 225 2.44 -6.50 6.16
N MET A 226 3.08 -5.33 6.07
CA MET A 226 2.66 -4.36 5.06
C MET A 226 3.23 -4.80 3.71
N GLN A 227 4.57 -4.92 3.62
CA GLN A 227 5.25 -5.37 2.40
C GLN A 227 6.77 -5.53 2.56
N SER A 228 7.38 -6.49 1.85
CA SER A 228 8.80 -6.42 1.46
C SER A 228 8.91 -6.20 -0.06
N TYR A 229 9.80 -5.32 -0.50
CA TYR A 229 9.95 -4.97 -1.92
C TYR A 229 11.34 -4.49 -2.29
N VAL A 230 11.63 -4.48 -3.59
CA VAL A 230 12.89 -3.96 -4.13
C VAL A 230 12.72 -2.47 -4.43
N ASN A 231 13.54 -1.62 -3.79
CA ASN A 231 13.59 -0.20 -4.13
C ASN A 231 14.20 -0.04 -5.54
N GLN A 232 13.65 0.86 -6.35
CA GLN A 232 13.77 0.86 -7.82
C GLN A 232 15.22 0.74 -8.35
N GLN A 233 15.32 0.03 -9.49
CA GLN A 233 16.51 -0.43 -10.24
C GLN A 233 16.91 -1.88 -9.90
N ARG A 234 17.04 -2.71 -10.94
CA ARG A 234 17.46 -4.12 -10.83
C ARG A 234 18.73 -4.19 -9.95
N GLY A 235 18.62 -4.83 -8.79
CA GLY A 235 19.72 -4.96 -7.82
C GLY A 235 19.65 -4.03 -6.60
N GLY A 236 18.57 -3.23 -6.44
CA GLY A 236 18.38 -2.38 -5.27
C GLY A 236 18.20 -3.15 -3.96
N ALA A 237 18.57 -2.50 -2.84
CA ALA A 237 18.37 -3.04 -1.49
C ALA A 237 16.88 -3.34 -1.23
N LEU A 238 16.63 -4.40 -0.46
CA LEU A 238 15.28 -4.73 -0.03
C LEU A 238 14.83 -3.69 1.00
N TYR A 239 13.58 -3.27 0.83
CA TYR A 239 12.85 -2.44 1.79
C TYR A 239 11.76 -3.30 2.39
N THR A 240 11.81 -3.50 3.70
CA THR A 240 10.80 -4.22 4.45
C THR A 240 10.02 -3.24 5.32
N LEU A 241 8.70 -3.34 5.27
CA LEU A 241 7.78 -2.50 6.02
C LEU A 241 6.74 -3.37 6.70
N VAL A 242 6.60 -3.17 8.00
CA VAL A 242 5.63 -3.87 8.84
C VAL A 242 4.93 -2.89 9.75
N ARG A 243 3.77 -3.27 10.27
CA ARG A 243 3.05 -2.49 11.27
C ARG A 243 2.88 -3.29 12.56
N GLN A 244 3.32 -2.74 13.68
CA GLN A 244 3.09 -3.29 15.01
C GLN A 244 2.05 -2.44 15.72
N VAL A 245 1.00 -3.06 16.25
CA VAL A 245 -0.07 -2.34 16.98
C VAL A 245 -0.13 -2.69 18.46
N ALA A 246 0.39 -3.86 18.86
CA ALA A 246 0.36 -4.30 20.24
C ALA A 246 1.56 -5.19 20.61
N GLY A 247 1.75 -5.37 21.92
CA GLY A 247 2.72 -6.28 22.51
C GLY A 247 4.17 -5.91 22.24
N LYS A 248 5.05 -6.90 22.40
CA LYS A 248 6.50 -6.77 22.30
C LYS A 248 7.04 -7.62 21.16
N ILE A 249 7.85 -7.01 20.30
CA ILE A 249 8.47 -7.69 19.16
C ILE A 249 9.95 -7.36 19.12
N ASN A 250 10.77 -8.40 18.96
CA ASN A 250 12.20 -8.28 18.80
C ASN A 250 12.53 -8.36 17.31
N TYR A 251 13.21 -7.34 16.79
CA TYR A 251 13.60 -7.23 15.39
C TYR A 251 15.09 -7.43 15.24
N TYR A 252 15.47 -8.21 14.23
CA TYR A 252 16.82 -8.28 13.73
C TYR A 252 16.78 -7.93 12.25
N VAL A 253 17.50 -6.87 11.87
CA VAL A 253 17.54 -6.35 10.50
C VAL A 253 18.91 -6.64 9.93
N GLU A 254 18.97 -7.36 8.81
CA GLU A 254 20.24 -7.67 8.17
C GLU A 254 20.94 -6.40 7.66
N PRO A 255 22.28 -6.29 7.80
CA PRO A 255 23.03 -5.15 7.30
C PRO A 255 22.79 -4.86 5.82
N GLY A 256 22.59 -3.58 5.51
CA GLY A 256 22.36 -3.11 4.14
C GLY A 256 20.89 -3.10 3.68
N ASN A 257 19.97 -3.65 4.47
CA ASN A 257 18.53 -3.60 4.16
C ASN A 257 17.82 -2.50 4.94
N ASN A 258 16.89 -1.79 4.30
CA ASN A 258 16.04 -0.82 4.98
C ASN A 258 14.84 -1.54 5.59
N PHE A 259 14.57 -1.28 6.86
CA PHE A 259 13.48 -1.93 7.57
C PHE A 259 12.74 -0.90 8.42
N ASP A 260 11.44 -0.78 8.17
CA ASP A 260 10.58 0.13 8.93
C ASP A 260 9.52 -0.64 9.69
N VAL A 261 9.36 -0.27 10.97
CA VAL A 261 8.24 -0.69 11.80
C VAL A 261 7.35 0.51 12.05
N ALA A 262 6.22 0.58 11.36
CA ALA A 262 5.17 1.54 11.64
C ALA A 262 4.41 1.11 12.92
N THR A 263 4.06 2.08 13.75
CA THR A 263 3.18 1.89 14.90
C THR A 263 2.08 2.96 14.87
N PRO A 264 1.07 2.88 15.76
CA PRO A 264 0.04 3.92 15.82
C PRO A 264 0.56 5.33 16.15
N THR A 265 1.73 5.45 16.79
CA THR A 265 2.25 6.74 17.27
C THR A 265 3.58 7.15 16.63
N ALA A 266 4.33 6.21 16.06
CA ALA A 266 5.65 6.47 15.52
C ALA A 266 6.01 5.52 14.36
N THR A 267 7.19 5.70 13.79
CA THR A 267 7.81 4.74 12.88
C THR A 267 9.28 4.59 13.24
N ALA A 268 9.71 3.35 13.46
CA ALA A 268 11.09 3.01 13.72
C ALA A 268 11.75 2.54 12.42
N GLY A 269 12.67 3.36 11.88
CA GLY A 269 13.44 3.06 10.68
C GLY A 269 14.85 2.58 11.02
N ALA A 270 15.20 1.42 10.48
CA ALA A 270 16.42 0.68 10.77
C ALA A 270 17.21 0.37 9.48
N LEU A 271 18.53 0.34 9.61
CA LEU A 271 19.48 -0.07 8.57
C LEU A 271 20.54 -0.97 9.20
N GLY A 272 20.31 -2.28 9.26
CA GLY A 272 21.29 -3.23 9.83
C GLY A 272 21.49 -3.11 11.34
N THR A 273 20.55 -3.62 12.13
CA THR A 273 20.53 -3.40 13.60
C THR A 273 19.67 -4.47 14.29
N LYS A 274 19.78 -4.53 15.61
CA LYS A 274 18.90 -5.30 16.49
C LYS A 274 18.21 -4.33 17.45
N PHE A 275 16.88 -4.38 17.50
CA PHE A 275 16.08 -3.52 18.36
C PHE A 275 14.80 -4.24 18.79
N THR A 276 14.17 -3.73 19.84
CA THR A 276 12.88 -4.21 20.36
C THR A 276 11.91 -3.05 20.41
N ILE A 277 10.68 -3.29 19.97
CA ILE A 277 9.57 -2.35 20.17
C ILE A 277 8.54 -3.00 21.08
N GLU A 278 8.15 -2.26 22.12
CA GLU A 278 7.10 -2.62 23.04
C GLU A 278 6.05 -1.52 23.07
N MET A 279 4.79 -1.90 22.83
CA MET A 279 3.66 -0.97 22.89
C MET A 279 3.21 -0.83 24.35
N LYS A 280 3.39 0.36 24.95
CA LYS A 280 3.06 0.62 26.38
C LYS A 280 2.06 1.76 26.54
N PRO A 281 1.18 1.70 27.55
CA PRO A 281 0.40 2.88 27.94
C PRO A 281 1.32 4.05 28.27
N SER A 282 0.97 5.26 27.82
CA SER A 282 1.73 6.48 28.05
C SER A 282 0.80 7.61 28.44
N ALA A 283 1.21 8.43 29.41
CA ALA A 283 0.48 9.64 29.79
C ALA A 283 0.65 10.78 28.76
N ASN A 284 1.56 10.63 27.79
CA ASN A 284 1.93 11.66 26.82
C ASN A 284 1.23 11.49 25.46
N VAL A 285 0.42 10.44 25.31
CA VAL A 285 -0.46 10.20 24.16
C VAL A 285 -1.90 10.25 24.66
N ALA A 286 -2.89 10.35 23.76
CA ALA A 286 -4.31 10.25 24.14
C ALA A 286 -4.53 9.03 25.05
N ALA A 287 -5.33 9.20 26.12
CA ALA A 287 -5.38 8.30 27.29
C ALA A 287 -5.70 6.82 27.00
N THR A 288 -6.15 6.49 25.79
CA THR A 288 -6.50 5.14 25.34
C THR A 288 -5.50 4.54 24.34
N GLN A 289 -4.47 5.28 23.94
CA GLN A 289 -3.52 4.88 22.91
C GLN A 289 -2.21 4.39 23.53
N LEU A 290 -1.71 3.26 23.01
CA LEU A 290 -0.39 2.76 23.35
C LEU A 290 0.68 3.60 22.64
N ASP A 291 1.73 3.95 23.37
CA ASP A 291 2.92 4.59 22.83
C ASP A 291 3.99 3.56 22.46
N THR A 292 4.89 3.98 21.59
CA THR A 292 5.99 3.18 21.07
C THR A 292 7.20 3.34 21.97
N VAL A 293 7.61 2.25 22.61
CA VAL A 293 8.83 2.22 23.42
C VAL A 293 9.88 1.38 22.71
N LEU A 294 11.00 2.02 22.37
CA LEU A 294 12.08 1.46 21.58
C LEU A 294 13.30 1.19 22.46
N THR A 295 13.87 -0.01 22.32
CA THR A 295 15.17 -0.36 22.91
C THR A 295 16.08 -0.85 21.80
N VAL A 296 17.25 -0.24 21.64
CA VAL A 296 18.22 -0.63 20.61
C VAL A 296 19.34 -1.43 21.26
N GLN A 297 19.69 -2.58 20.66
CA GLN A 297 20.78 -3.42 21.14
C GLN A 297 22.04 -3.34 20.28
N LEU A 298 21.95 -2.81 19.05
CA LEU A 298 23.10 -2.66 18.16
C LEU A 298 22.97 -1.42 17.26
N HIS A 299 24.00 -0.59 17.18
CA HIS A 299 24.03 0.62 16.33
C HIS A 299 22.92 1.63 16.70
N ALA A 300 22.06 1.98 15.74
CA ALA A 300 21.02 2.99 15.94
C ALA A 300 19.77 2.71 15.11
N VAL A 301 18.65 3.24 15.59
CA VAL A 301 17.34 3.24 14.96
C VAL A 301 16.80 4.67 14.99
N ALA A 302 16.19 5.09 13.90
CA ALA A 302 15.50 6.37 13.83
C ALA A 302 14.04 6.19 14.23
N LEU A 303 13.60 6.91 15.26
CA LEU A 303 12.23 6.90 15.75
C LEU A 303 11.54 8.20 15.34
N SER A 304 10.71 8.14 14.30
CA SER A 304 9.96 9.27 13.76
C SER A 304 8.56 9.34 14.37
N THR A 305 8.18 10.48 14.95
CA THR A 305 6.81 10.86 15.30
C THR A 305 6.24 11.82 14.25
N LEU A 306 5.05 12.37 14.49
CA LEU A 306 4.38 13.28 13.55
C LEU A 306 5.15 14.59 13.30
N ASP A 307 5.95 15.00 14.28
CA ASP A 307 6.56 16.32 14.39
C ASP A 307 8.09 16.30 14.49
N ARG A 308 8.71 15.14 14.74
CA ARG A 308 10.17 15.02 14.92
C ARG A 308 10.68 13.60 14.67
N THR A 309 11.97 13.48 14.39
CA THR A 309 12.71 12.21 14.43
C THR A 309 13.82 12.24 15.46
N ILE A 310 13.88 11.16 16.23
CA ILE A 310 14.85 10.94 17.31
C ILE A 310 15.80 9.81 16.88
N GLU A 311 17.10 9.97 17.08
CA GLU A 311 18.04 8.87 16.91
C GLU A 311 18.21 8.15 18.25
N VAL A 312 17.92 6.84 18.27
CA VAL A 312 18.09 5.99 19.44
C VAL A 312 19.20 5.00 19.14
N SER A 313 20.18 4.91 20.02
CA SER A 313 21.38 4.10 19.86
C SER A 313 21.47 3.00 20.92
N ASP A 314 22.37 2.04 20.70
CA ASP A 314 22.73 1.02 21.68
C ASP A 314 23.37 1.57 22.96
N THR A 315 23.84 2.82 22.94
CA THR A 315 24.35 3.53 24.13
C THR A 315 23.24 4.08 25.02
N ASP A 316 22.01 4.16 24.51
CA ASP A 316 20.84 4.54 25.30
C ASP A 316 20.45 3.37 26.22
N GLN A 317 21.03 3.34 27.42
CA GLN A 317 20.87 2.27 28.41
C GLN A 317 19.42 2.07 28.91
N THR A 318 18.51 2.98 28.56
CA THR A 318 17.11 2.96 28.97
C THR A 318 16.19 2.95 27.74
N PRO A 319 15.07 2.22 27.78
CA PRO A 319 14.06 2.27 26.72
C PRO A 319 13.60 3.71 26.43
N VAL A 320 13.49 4.05 25.15
CA VAL A 320 13.11 5.39 24.67
C VAL A 320 11.66 5.37 24.20
N ALA A 321 10.79 6.08 24.91
CA ALA A 321 9.40 6.28 24.49
C ALA A 321 9.30 7.43 23.47
N ALA A 322 8.53 7.23 22.40
CA ALA A 322 8.41 8.18 21.29
C ALA A 322 7.90 9.57 21.75
N HIS A 323 6.91 9.59 22.65
CA HIS A 323 6.26 10.83 23.11
C HIS A 323 6.77 11.33 24.47
N ASP A 324 7.86 10.77 25.01
CA ASP A 324 8.46 11.31 26.23
C ASP A 324 9.07 12.71 25.95
N PRO A 325 8.63 13.77 26.68
CA PRO A 325 9.16 15.12 26.54
C PRO A 325 10.67 15.23 26.76
N ALA A 326 11.27 14.36 27.58
CA ALA A 326 12.70 14.35 27.83
C ALA A 326 13.53 14.05 26.58
N ASN A 327 12.95 13.34 25.61
CA ASN A 327 13.63 12.97 24.36
C ASN A 327 13.65 14.08 23.30
N LYS A 328 13.01 15.24 23.55
CA LYS A 328 13.03 16.40 22.63
C LYS A 328 14.43 16.90 22.30
N ASN A 329 15.41 16.64 23.17
CA ASN A 329 16.79 17.10 23.01
C ASN A 329 17.68 16.11 22.24
N LYS A 330 17.13 15.04 21.67
CA LYS A 330 17.85 14.05 20.86
C LYS A 330 17.52 14.15 19.35
N PRO A 331 17.62 15.33 18.71
CA PRO A 331 17.19 15.48 17.32
C PRO A 331 18.12 14.71 16.38
N ARG A 332 17.53 14.01 15.41
CA ARG A 332 18.27 13.42 14.29
C ARG A 332 18.53 14.48 13.22
N LYS A 333 19.69 14.43 12.56
CA LYS A 333 19.91 15.24 11.35
C LYS A 333 19.08 14.67 10.18
N PRO A 334 18.45 15.52 9.35
CA PRO A 334 17.69 15.05 8.19
C PRO A 334 18.55 14.17 7.27
N ARG A 335 17.96 13.06 6.81
CA ARG A 335 18.60 12.21 5.79
C ARG A 335 18.59 12.98 4.47
N LYS A 336 19.76 13.38 3.98
CA LYS A 336 19.88 14.02 2.66
C LYS A 336 19.37 13.04 1.60
N ASP A 337 18.56 13.53 0.67
CA ASP A 337 18.21 12.75 -0.52
C ASP A 337 19.52 12.35 -1.22
N GLU A 338 19.65 11.04 -1.49
CA GLU A 338 20.76 10.52 -2.26
C GLU A 338 20.68 11.20 -3.63
N LYS A 339 21.65 12.07 -3.94
CA LYS A 339 21.75 12.67 -5.27
C LYS A 339 21.83 11.51 -6.25
N THR A 340 20.82 11.36 -7.10
CA THR A 340 20.92 10.53 -8.28
C THR A 340 22.09 11.08 -9.09
N ASP A 341 23.20 10.33 -9.11
CA ASP A 341 24.30 10.58 -10.01
C ASP A 341 23.79 10.35 -11.43
N ASP A 342 23.14 11.37 -12.01
CA ASP A 342 22.96 11.50 -13.44
C ASP A 342 24.35 11.71 -14.04
N LYS A 343 25.10 10.61 -14.21
CA LYS A 343 26.19 10.55 -15.17
C LYS A 343 25.56 10.63 -16.55
N GLU A 344 25.28 11.86 -16.96
CA GLU A 344 25.06 12.26 -18.33
C GLU A 344 26.23 11.70 -19.15
N GLU A 345 25.93 10.69 -19.97
CA GLU A 345 26.83 10.11 -20.95
C GLU A 345 27.10 11.18 -22.02
N LYS A 346 28.02 12.11 -21.70
CA LYS A 346 28.70 12.92 -22.72
C LYS A 346 29.65 11.99 -23.47
N SER A 347 29.10 11.23 -24.41
CA SER A 347 29.90 10.65 -25.48
C SER A 347 30.48 11.80 -26.30
N GLY A 348 31.80 11.91 -26.23
CA GLY A 348 32.57 13.00 -26.80
C GLY A 348 32.49 13.02 -28.33
N LYS A 349 32.10 14.19 -28.86
CA LYS A 349 32.68 14.70 -30.10
C LYS A 349 34.17 14.99 -29.83
N GLY A 350 35.07 14.30 -30.51
CA GLY A 350 36.50 14.58 -30.50
C GLY A 350 37.21 13.69 -31.51
N GLY A 351 37.49 14.25 -32.68
CA GLY A 351 38.05 13.52 -33.81
C GLY A 351 39.50 13.08 -33.64
N LYS A 352 39.90 12.19 -34.54
CA LYS A 352 41.20 12.19 -35.20
C LYS A 352 41.02 11.63 -36.61
#